data_AF-A0A6P4FDF6-F1
#
_entry.id   AF-A0A6P4FDF6-F1
#
_cell.length_a   1.000
_cell.length_b   1.000
_cell.length_c   1.000
_cell.angle_alpha   90.00
_cell.angle_beta   90.00
_cell.angle_gamma   90.00
#
_symmetry.space_group_name_H-M   'P 1'
#
loop_
_entity.id
_entity.type
_entity.pdbx_description
1 polymer ?
#
loop_
_entity_poly.entity_id
_entity_poly.type
_entity_poly.pdbx_seq_one_letter_code
_entity_poly.pdbx_strand_id
1 'polypeptide(L)'
;MASDEEEVYTEDEMNEALFFIREHELPMSELRYALKYVRILHGSRSQENQVVEDPVTQIPEVEPPLFNWEDKENQPVVRQL
;
A
#
# COMPACT_ATOMS: atom_id res chain seq x y z
N MET A 1 8.54 10.94 6.73
CA MET A 1 8.75 11.59 5.42
C MET A 1 8.86 10.46 4.42
N ALA A 2 7.93 10.36 3.47
CA ALA A 2 8.00 9.35 2.43
C ALA A 2 9.18 9.71 1.53
N SER A 3 10.11 8.78 1.33
CA SER A 3 11.23 8.96 0.42
C SER A 3 10.65 9.27 -0.97
N ASP A 4 10.94 10.46 -1.50
CA ASP A 4 10.74 10.79 -2.92
C ASP A 4 11.74 9.98 -3.75
N GLU A 5 11.53 8.66 -3.80
CA GLU A 5 12.18 7.79 -4.76
C GLU A 5 11.59 8.16 -6.12
N GLU A 6 12.36 8.91 -6.92
CA GLU A 6 11.97 9.23 -8.28
C GLU A 6 11.87 7.90 -9.07
N GLU A 7 10.65 7.36 -9.16
CA GLU A 7 10.36 6.13 -9.89
C GLU A 7 10.76 6.34 -11.37
N VAL A 8 11.91 5.78 -11.75
CA VAL A 8 12.40 5.84 -13.13
C VAL A 8 11.71 4.75 -13.96
N TYR A 9 10.95 5.20 -14.95
CA TYR A 9 10.28 4.34 -15.92
C TYR A 9 11.12 4.23 -17.20
N THR A 10 11.07 3.06 -17.84
CA THR A 10 11.72 2.87 -19.14
C THR A 10 10.93 3.56 -20.26
N GLU A 11 11.58 3.78 -21.41
CA GLU A 11 10.91 4.34 -22.60
C GLU A 11 9.76 3.44 -23.08
N ASP A 12 9.93 2.11 -23.00
CA ASP A 12 8.89 1.15 -23.36
C ASP A 12 7.67 1.27 -22.44
N GLU A 13 7.89 1.35 -21.12
CA GLU A 13 6.82 1.55 -20.13
C GLU A 13 6.08 2.88 -20.36
N MET A 14 6.81 3.93 -20.71
CA MET A 14 6.24 5.24 -21.06
C MET A 14 5.38 5.17 -22.32
N ASN A 15 5.87 4.53 -23.37
CA ASN A 15 5.14 4.40 -24.63
C ASN A 15 3.86 3.59 -24.46
N GLU A 16 3.90 2.50 -23.69
CA GLU A 16 2.73 1.68 -23.39
C GLU A 16 1.72 2.42 -22.51
N ALA A 17 2.17 3.15 -21.49
CA ALA A 17 1.29 3.97 -20.66
C ALA A 17 0.61 5.08 -21.49
N LEU A 18 1.34 5.72 -22.40
CA LEU A 18 0.77 6.71 -23.31
C LEU A 18 -0.24 6.09 -24.29
N PHE A 19 0.02 4.88 -24.77
CA PHE A 19 -0.92 4.14 -25.60
C PHE A 19 -2.21 3.83 -24.83
N PHE A 20 -2.10 3.31 -23.61
CA PHE A 20 -3.21 3.00 -22.72
C PHE A 20 -4.11 4.23 -22.45
N ILE A 21 -3.50 5.38 -22.18
CA ILE A 21 -4.23 6.63 -21.96
C ILE A 21 -5.02 7.04 -23.21
N ARG A 22 -4.43 6.91 -24.40
CA ARG A 22 -5.09 7.27 -25.66
C ARG A 22 -6.21 6.30 -26.02
N GLU A 23 -6.00 5.01 -25.82
CA GLU A 23 -6.98 3.96 -26.10
C GLU A 23 -8.24 4.12 -25.23
N HIS A 24 -8.06 4.49 -23.96
CA HIS A 24 -9.16 4.65 -23.00
C HIS A 24 -9.64 6.10 -22.82
N GLU A 25 -9.18 7.02 -23.68
CA GLU A 25 -9.51 8.46 -23.62
C GLU A 25 -9.30 9.08 -22.22
N LEU A 26 -8.26 8.61 -21.50
CA LEU A 26 -7.93 9.09 -20.16
C LEU A 26 -7.22 10.45 -20.22
N PRO A 27 -7.37 11.28 -19.17
CA PRO A 27 -6.62 12.52 -19.08
C PRO A 27 -5.14 12.23 -18.77
N MET A 28 -4.25 13.13 -19.21
CA MET A 28 -2.81 13.03 -18.93
C MET A 28 -2.46 13.09 -17.44
N SER A 29 -3.39 13.53 -16.57
CA SER A 29 -3.24 13.42 -15.11
C SER A 29 -3.06 11.97 -14.65
N GLU A 30 -3.60 11.01 -15.41
CA GLU A 30 -3.51 9.59 -15.11
C GLU A 30 -2.18 8.96 -15.55
N LEU A 31 -1.26 9.71 -16.15
CA LEU A 31 -0.01 9.15 -16.67
C LEU A 31 0.78 8.39 -15.60
N ARG A 32 0.86 8.93 -14.38
CA ARG A 32 1.55 8.23 -13.27
C ARG A 32 0.86 6.92 -12.90
N TYR A 33 -0.46 6.86 -12.92
CA TYR A 33 -1.21 5.64 -12.62
C TYR A 33 -1.09 4.62 -13.74
N ALA A 34 -1.14 5.05 -15.00
CA ALA A 34 -0.91 4.20 -16.17
C ALA A 34 0.50 3.60 -16.15
N LEU A 35 1.52 4.40 -15.83
CA LEU A 35 2.90 3.93 -15.66
C LEU A 35 3.02 2.87 -14.56
N LYS A 36 2.38 3.08 -13.40
CA LYS A 36 2.33 2.07 -12.32
C LYS A 36 1.61 0.79 -12.76
N TYR A 37 0.51 0.93 -13.49
CA TYR A 37 -0.23 -0.21 -14.02
C TYR A 37 0.61 -1.04 -14.97
N VAL A 38 1.24 -0.40 -15.96
CA VAL A 38 2.19 -1.03 -16.91
C VAL A 38 3.33 -1.70 -16.14
N ARG A 39 3.91 -1.02 -15.14
CA ARG A 39 4.95 -1.59 -14.28
C ARG A 39 4.48 -2.84 -13.53
N ILE A 40 3.25 -2.87 -13.03
CA ILE A 40 2.68 -4.06 -12.34
C ILE A 40 2.45 -5.20 -13.35
N LEU A 41 1.96 -4.89 -14.55
CA LEU A 41 1.78 -5.87 -15.63
C LEU A 41 3.10 -6.54 -16.02
N HIS A 42 4.17 -5.76 -16.17
CA HIS A 42 5.52 -6.26 -16.45
C HIS A 42 6.23 -6.83 -15.19
N GLY A 43 5.74 -6.45 -14.02
CA GLY A 43 6.45 -6.48 -12.74
C GLY A 43 6.14 -7.62 -11.79
N SER A 44 5.46 -8.69 -12.25
CA SER A 44 5.52 -9.99 -11.55
C SER A 44 6.96 -10.53 -11.40
N ARG A 45 7.97 -9.87 -12.00
CA ARG A 45 9.39 -10.22 -11.93
C ARG A 45 10.26 -9.24 -11.12
N SER A 46 9.75 -8.06 -10.72
CA SER A 46 10.59 -7.00 -10.12
C SER A 46 10.20 -6.59 -8.69
N GLN A 47 9.16 -7.20 -8.10
CA GLN A 47 8.76 -6.98 -6.71
C GLN A 47 9.50 -7.83 -5.67
N GLU A 48 10.44 -8.71 -6.06
CA GLU A 48 11.19 -9.52 -5.08
C GLU A 48 12.18 -8.69 -4.24
N ASN A 49 12.52 -7.45 -4.65
CA ASN A 49 13.51 -6.63 -3.96
C ASN A 49 12.95 -5.44 -3.15
N GLN A 50 11.63 -5.35 -2.98
CA GLN A 50 11.03 -4.50 -1.94
C GLN A 50 10.30 -5.39 -0.94
N VAL A 51 11.05 -6.32 -0.34
CA VAL A 51 10.76 -6.68 1.04
C VAL A 51 10.91 -5.38 1.80
N VAL A 52 9.79 -4.76 2.13
CA VAL A 52 9.71 -3.89 3.30
C VAL A 52 10.19 -4.78 4.44
N GLU A 53 11.49 -4.76 4.73
CA GLU A 53 11.97 -5.16 6.04
C GLU A 53 11.39 -4.13 6.99
N ASP A 54 10.14 -4.36 7.39
CA ASP A 54 9.70 -3.88 8.68
C ASP A 54 10.82 -4.27 9.65
N PRO A 55 11.39 -3.35 10.44
CA PRO A 55 12.21 -3.78 11.55
C PRO A 55 11.27 -4.63 12.39
N VAL A 56 11.44 -5.95 12.33
CA VAL A 56 10.76 -6.93 13.18
C VAL A 56 11.24 -6.61 14.59
N THR A 57 10.66 -5.57 15.17
CA THR A 57 10.60 -5.40 16.61
C THR A 57 9.75 -6.57 17.02
N GLN A 58 10.40 -7.66 17.45
CA GLN A 58 9.74 -8.83 17.99
C GLN A 58 8.94 -8.34 19.19
N ILE A 59 7.69 -7.98 18.96
CA ILE A 59 6.73 -7.77 20.02
C ILE A 59 6.62 -9.16 20.64
N PRO A 60 6.96 -9.33 21.93
CA PRO A 60 6.76 -10.61 22.59
C PRO A 60 5.32 -11.04 22.29
N GLU A 61 5.13 -12.28 21.85
CA GLU A 61 3.81 -12.85 21.58
C GLU A 61 3.06 -12.90 22.91
N VAL A 62 2.39 -11.80 23.25
CA VAL A 62 1.48 -11.74 24.38
C VAL A 62 0.20 -12.38 23.89
N GLU A 63 -0.05 -13.59 24.37
CA GLU A 63 -1.30 -14.32 24.15
C GLU A 63 -2.47 -13.36 24.44
N PRO A 64 -3.38 -13.12 23.47
CA PRO A 64 -4.50 -12.22 23.71
C PRO A 64 -5.29 -12.76 24.91
N PRO A 65 -5.71 -11.90 25.85
CA PRO A 65 -6.47 -12.34 27.00
C PRO A 65 -7.70 -13.11 26.52
N LEU A 66 -8.00 -14.25 27.16
CA LEU A 66 -9.22 -15.01 26.92
C LEU A 66 -10.41 -14.07 27.05
N PHE A 67 -10.96 -13.66 25.90
CA PHE A 67 -12.07 -12.74 25.85
C PHE A 67 -13.32 -13.50 26.29
N ASN A 68 -13.67 -13.39 27.58
CA ASN A 68 -14.89 -13.96 28.12
C ASN A 68 -16.05 -12.98 27.87
N TRP A 69 -16.91 -13.31 26.92
CA TRP A 69 -18.13 -12.54 26.63
C TRP A 69 -19.13 -12.47 27.82
N GLU A 70 -18.84 -13.10 28.96
CA GLU A 70 -19.70 -13.21 30.14
C GLU A 70 -19.32 -12.30 31.32
N ASP A 71 -18.23 -11.52 31.28
CA ASP A 71 -17.87 -10.63 32.40
C ASP A 71 -18.27 -9.17 32.14
N LYS A 72 -19.41 -8.81 32.75
CA LYS A 72 -19.83 -7.47 33.16
C LYS A 72 -20.20 -6.44 32.09
N GLU A 73 -21.48 -6.53 31.75
CA GLU A 73 -22.43 -5.43 31.83
C GLU A 73 -21.92 -4.16 32.55
N ASN A 74 -21.90 -3.04 31.80
CA ASN A 74 -22.05 -1.65 32.23
C ASN A 74 -21.12 -1.10 33.33
N GLN A 75 -19.93 -0.65 32.94
CA GLN A 75 -19.25 0.44 33.66
C GLN A 75 -19.49 1.77 32.92
N PRO A 76 -20.23 2.74 33.48
CA PRO A 76 -20.39 4.05 32.87
C PRO A 76 -19.08 4.83 32.93
N VAL A 77 -18.56 5.24 31.77
CA VAL A 77 -17.40 6.14 31.68
C VAL A 77 -17.81 7.51 32.21
N VAL A 78 -17.47 7.81 33.47
CA VAL A 78 -17.63 9.15 34.05
C VAL A 78 -16.59 10.07 33.43
N ARG A 79 -17.02 10.99 32.56
CA ARG A 79 -16.17 12.11 32.11
C ARG A 79 -16.21 13.19 33.20
N GLN A 80 -15.13 13.31 33.96
CA GLN A 80 -14.93 14.42 34.89
C GLN A 80 -14.67 15.70 34.07
N LEU A 81 -15.38 16.77 34.43
CA LEU A 81 -15.17 18.15 33.97
C LEU A 81 -14.33 18.90 35.00
#